data_AF-A0A381XHP6-F1
#
_entry.id   AF-A0A381XHP6-F1
#
_cell.length_a   1.000
_cell.length_b   1.000
_cell.length_c   1.000
_cell.angle_alpha   90.00
_cell.angle_beta   90.00
_cell.angle_gamma   90.00
#
_symmetry.space_group_name_H-M   'P 1'
#
loop_
_entity.id
_entity.type
_entity.pdbx_description
1 polymer ?
#
loop_
_entity_poly.entity_id
_entity_poly.type
_entity_poly.pdbx_seq_one_letter_code
_entity_poly.pdbx_strand_id
1 'polypeptide(L)' 'VLISDDNFGCGSSREHAPQAIQKFGLKAVIAGSFAEIFYGNCTTLGIPCVVMATEDRARIAAEVEAA' A
#
# COMPACT_ATOMS: atom_id res chain seq x y z
N VAL A 1 -0.42 4.15 -8.53
CA VAL A 1 0.23 3.35 -7.46
C VAL A 1 0.10 4.15 -6.18
N LEU A 2 -0.14 3.50 -5.04
CA LEU A 2 -0.19 4.19 -3.74
C LEU A 2 1.15 3.97 -3.02
N ILE A 3 1.71 5.03 -2.44
CA ILE A 3 2.88 4.97 -1.58
C ILE A 3 2.45 5.39 -0.17
N SER A 4 2.85 4.63 0.84
CA SER A 4 2.54 4.91 2.24
C SER A 4 3.71 4.53 3.15
N ASP A 5 3.52 4.77 4.44
CA ASP A 5 4.49 4.51 5.50
C ASP A 5 4.40 3.08 6.03
N ASP A 6 5.00 2.85 7.19
CA ASP A 6 5.03 1.56 7.84
C ASP A 6 3.64 1.15 8.36
N ASN A 7 3.42 -0.16 8.48
CA ASN A 7 2.22 -0.77 9.02
C ASN A 7 0.93 -0.38 8.27
N PHE A 8 1.01 -0.28 6.94
CA PHE A 8 -0.14 0.08 6.11
C PHE A 8 -1.26 -0.97 6.22
N GLY A 9 -2.50 -0.49 6.27
CA GLY A 9 -3.68 -1.35 6.43
C GLY A 9 -3.91 -1.84 7.86
N CYS A 10 -3.23 -1.26 8.85
CA CYS A 10 -3.55 -1.51 10.26
C CYS A 10 -4.96 -1.01 10.62
N GLY A 11 -5.60 -1.65 11.59
CA GLY A 11 -6.96 -1.31 12.04
C GLY A 11 -7.96 -2.44 11.77
N SER A 12 -9.26 -2.15 11.89
CA SER A 12 -10.35 -3.14 11.82
C SER A 12 -11.00 -3.27 10.44
N SER A 13 -10.86 -2.27 9.56
CA SER A 13 -11.47 -2.25 8.21
C SER A 13 -10.68 -3.09 7.19
N ARG A 14 -10.40 -4.34 7.55
CA ARG A 14 -9.37 -5.18 6.92
C ARG A 14 -9.80 -5.75 5.57
N GLU A 15 -11.09 -6.08 5.37
CA GLU A 15 -11.59 -6.57 4.06
C GLU A 15 -12.00 -5.44 3.10
N HIS A 16 -12.59 -4.35 3.61
CA HIS A 16 -13.13 -3.29 2.74
C HIS A 16 -12.04 -2.42 2.13
N ALA A 17 -10.95 -2.15 2.86
CA ALA A 17 -9.84 -1.33 2.35
C ALA A 17 -9.20 -1.87 1.06
N PRO A 18 -8.77 -3.15 0.96
CA PRO A 18 -8.17 -3.66 -0.26
C PRO A 18 -9.18 -3.75 -1.42
N GLN A 19 -10.47 -4.01 -1.15
CA GLN A 19 -11.52 -3.94 -2.17
C GLN A 19 -11.70 -2.52 -2.73
N ALA A 20 -11.62 -1.50 -1.87
CA ALA A 20 -11.69 -0.11 -2.31
C ALA A 20 -10.49 0.25 -3.20
N ILE A 21 -9.28 -0.18 -2.83
CA ILE A 21 -8.06 -0.01 -3.64
C ILE A 21 -8.22 -0.65 -5.02
N GLN A 22 -8.73 -1.88 -5.08
CA GLN A 22 -8.98 -2.59 -6.33
C GLN A 22 -10.01 -1.85 -7.21
N LYS A 23 -11.13 -1.43 -6.62
CA LYS A 23 -12.22 -0.71 -7.32
C LYS A 23 -11.78 0.67 -7.83
N PHE A 24 -10.94 1.36 -7.06
CA PHE A 24 -10.34 2.62 -7.51
C PHE A 24 -9.43 2.44 -8.73
N GLY A 25 -8.91 1.23 -8.95
CA GLY A 25 -8.05 0.89 -10.08
C GLY A 25 -6.56 1.09 -9.81
N LEU A 26 -6.15 1.21 -8.54
CA LEU A 26 -4.74 1.20 -8.17
C LEU A 26 -4.11 -0.15 -8.50
N LYS A 27 -2.92 -0.11 -9.09
CA LYS A 27 -2.22 -1.31 -9.57
C LYS A 27 -1.27 -1.95 -8.56
N ALA A 28 -0.90 -1.23 -7.51
CA ALA A 28 -0.02 -1.70 -6.44
C ALA A 28 -0.06 -0.73 -5.25
N VAL A 29 0.34 -1.23 -4.09
CA VAL A 29 0.61 -0.46 -2.88
C VAL A 29 2.07 -0.67 -2.47
N ILE A 30 2.80 0.42 -2.23
CA ILE A 30 4.16 0.45 -1.72
C ILE A 30 4.12 0.97 -0.28
N ALA A 31 4.72 0.23 0.66
CA ALA A 31 4.77 0.60 2.08
C ALA A 31 6.06 0.07 2.73
N GLY A 32 6.37 0.47 3.96
CA GLY A 32 7.49 -0.11 4.70
C GLY A 32 7.16 -1.44 5.38
N SER A 33 5.89 -1.64 5.71
CA SER A 33 5.33 -2.90 6.16
C SER A 33 3.81 -2.87 6.00
N PHE A 34 3.19 -4.04 6.08
CA PHE A 34 1.74 -4.19 5.94
C PHE A 34 1.19 -4.93 7.16
N ALA A 35 -0.01 -4.57 7.59
CA ALA A 35 -0.74 -5.39 8.55
C ALA A 35 -1.08 -6.76 7.91
N GLU A 36 -0.86 -7.85 8.63
CA GLU A 36 -0.95 -9.22 8.12
C GLU A 36 -2.27 -9.52 7.40
N ILE A 37 -3.40 -9.14 7.99
CA ILE A 37 -4.72 -9.40 7.40
C ILE A 37 -4.93 -8.58 6.12
N PHE A 38 -4.49 -7.32 6.11
CA PHE A 38 -4.55 -6.47 4.93
C PHE A 38 -3.73 -7.07 3.78
N TYR A 39 -2.50 -7.51 4.07
CA TYR A 39 -1.62 -8.15 3.11
C TYR A 39 -2.23 -9.43 2.52
N GLY A 40 -2.82 -10.29 3.37
CA GLY A 40 -3.52 -11.50 2.92
C GLY A 40 -4.68 -11.18 1.97
N ASN A 41 -5.50 -10.19 2.31
CA ASN A 41 -6.63 -9.77 1.47
C ASN A 41 -6.18 -9.17 0.13
N CYS A 42 -5.13 -8.35 0.13
CA CYS A 42 -4.51 -7.85 -1.10
C CYS A 42 -4.04 -8.99 -2.01
N THR A 43 -3.41 -10.02 -1.43
CA THR A 43 -2.94 -11.19 -2.17
C THR A 43 -4.10 -11.93 -2.84
N THR A 44 -5.20 -12.19 -2.11
CA THR A 44 -6.42 -12.82 -2.66
C THR A 44 -7.05 -12.00 -3.79
N LEU A 45 -6.98 -10.67 -3.70
CA LEU A 45 -7.54 -9.75 -4.70
C LEU A 45 -6.59 -9.43 -5.87
N GLY A 46 -5.37 -10.01 -5.88
CA GLY A 46 -4.38 -9.76 -6.92
C GLY A 46 -3.79 -8.36 -6.90
N ILE A 47 -3.70 -7.74 -5.71
CA ILE A 47 -3.11 -6.42 -5.49
C ILE A 47 -1.68 -6.61 -4.97
N PRO A 48 -0.64 -6.24 -5.74
CA PRO A 48 0.73 -6.29 -5.27
C PRO A 48 0.97 -5.36 -4.08
N CYS A 49 1.49 -5.93 -2.99
CA CYS A 49 2.01 -5.21 -1.83
C CYS A 49 3.54 -5.25 -1.89
N VAL A 50 4.17 -4.10 -2.13
CA VAL A 50 5.63 -3.97 -2.28
C VAL A 50 6.20 -3.34 -1.03
N VAL A 51 7.19 -3.99 -0.44
CA VAL A 51 7.95 -3.43 0.70
C VAL A 51 9.15 -2.66 0.16
N MET A 52 9.34 -1.43 0.65
CA MET A 52 10.43 -0.54 0.24
C MET A 52 11.00 0.18 1.47
N ALA A 53 12.32 0.41 1.52
CA ALA A 53 12.96 1.11 2.63
C ALA A 53 12.51 2.57 2.75
N THR A 54 12.52 3.13 3.96
CA THR A 54 12.03 4.48 4.24
C THR A 54 12.73 5.56 3.41
N GLU A 55 14.04 5.44 3.20
CA GLU A 55 14.82 6.38 2.37
C GLU A 55 14.33 6.40 0.91
N ASP A 56 14.11 5.23 0.31
CA ASP A 56 13.61 5.12 -1.06
C ASP A 56 12.18 5.65 -1.19
N ARG A 57 11.30 5.37 -0.23
CA ARG A 57 9.92 5.89 -0.22
C ARG A 57 9.93 7.42 -0.11
N ALA A 58 10.76 7.97 0.78
CA ALA A 58 10.90 9.41 0.96
C ALA A 58 11.43 10.10 -0.31
N ARG A 59 12.41 9.49 -0.99
CA ARG A 59 12.94 9.99 -2.26
C ARG A 59 11.85 10.08 -3.33
N ILE A 60 11.09 9.00 -3.56
CA ILE A 60 10.02 8.99 -4.56
C ILE A 60 8.89 9.96 -4.18
N ALA A 61 8.52 10.06 -2.91
CA ALA A 61 7.51 11.01 -2.45
C ALA A 61 7.93 12.46 -2.74
N ALA A 62 9.20 12.81 -2.47
CA ALA A 62 9.73 14.14 -2.79
C ALA A 62 9.73 14.44 -4.29
N GLU A 63 10.03 13.46 -5.14
CA GLU A 63 9.94 13.61 -6.61
C GLU A 63 8.50 13.85 -7.08
N VAL A 64 7.50 13.22 -6.45
CA VAL A 64 6.07 13.41 -6.79
C VAL A 64 5.56 14.78 -6.35
N GLU A 65 5.92 15.25 -5.15
CA GLU A 65 5.49 16.57 -4.64
C GLU A 65 6.11 17.74 -5.41
N ALA A 66 7.22 17.50 -6.12
CA ALA A 66 7.88 18.51 -6.95
C ALA A 66 7.31 18.60 -8.37
N ALA A 67 6.41 17.70 -8.78
CA ALA A 67 5.82 17.61 -10.13
C ALA A 67 4.48 18.34 -10.24
#